data_AF-A0A3C0W3T3-F1
#
_entry.id   AF-A0A3C0W3T3-F1
#
_cell.length_a   1.000
_cell.length_b   1.000
_cell.length_c   1.000
_cell.angle_alpha   90.00
_cell.angle_beta   90.00
_cell.angle_gamma   90.00
#
_symmetry.space_group_name_H-M   'P 1'
#
loop_
_entity.id
_entity.type
_entity.pdbx_description
1 polymer ?
#
loop_
_entity_poly.entity_id
_entity_poly.type
_entity_poly.pdbx_seq_one_letter_code
_entity_poly.pdbx_strand_id
1 'polypeptide(L)' 'MVLMITQFVFFLAGVWAAWNFFQATDALAALRFGLPAAVLLIMSLMMKLAMWPTLHAQRQLQVLARIELLLTRKERE' A
#
# COMPACT_ATOMS: atom_id res chain seq x y z
N MET A 1 -6.98 -6.25 -5.84
CA MET A 1 -8.15 -5.46 -5.40
C MET A 1 -8.23 -5.37 -3.87
N VAL A 2 -8.37 -6.49 -3.15
CA VAL A 2 -8.53 -6.50 -1.67
C VAL A 2 -7.47 -5.66 -0.95
N LEU A 3 -6.19 -5.88 -1.23
CA LEU A 3 -5.09 -5.17 -0.55
C LEU A 3 -5.09 -3.65 -0.80
N MET A 4 -5.53 -3.21 -1.98
CA MET A 4 -5.64 -1.79 -2.32
C MET A 4 -6.79 -1.13 -1.54
N ILE A 5 -7.92 -1.85 -1.41
CA ILE A 5 -9.07 -1.41 -0.61
C ILE A 5 -8.67 -1.34 0.86
N THR A 6 -8.00 -2.36 1.39
CA THR A 6 -7.52 -2.38 2.78
C THR A 6 -6.58 -1.21 3.07
N GLN A 7 -5.62 -0.93 2.18
CA GLN A 7 -4.73 0.21 2.32
C GLN A 7 -5.51 1.54 2.35
N PHE A 8 -6.48 1.70 1.45
CA PHE A 8 -7.29 2.91 1.41
C PHE A 8 -8.11 3.10 2.69
N VAL A 9 -8.66 2.02 3.24
CA VAL A 9 -9.35 2.02 4.55
C VAL A 9 -8.40 2.42 5.68
N PHE A 10 -7.18 1.88 5.72
CA PHE A 10 -6.18 2.27 6.72
C PHE A 10 -5.81 3.75 6.63
N PHE A 11 -5.68 4.28 5.41
CA PHE A 11 -5.42 5.70 5.20
C PHE A 11 -6.58 6.58 5.71
N LEU A 12 -7.81 6.28 5.30
CA LEU A 12 -8.99 7.04 5.73
C LEU A 12 -9.20 7.00 7.25
N ALA A 13 -9.11 5.80 7.84
CA ALA A 13 -9.26 5.62 9.28
C ALA A 13 -8.14 6.35 10.05
N GLY A 14 -6.90 6.31 9.53
CA GLY A 14 -5.77 7.03 10.11
C GLY A 14 -5.93 8.54 10.06
N VAL A 15 -6.37 9.10 8.93
CA VAL A 15 -6.66 10.54 8.80
C VAL A 15 -7.80 10.97 9.71
N TRP A 16 -8.86 10.16 9.81
CA TRP A 16 -9.97 10.44 10.73
C TRP A 16 -9.51 10.44 12.20
N ALA A 17 -8.72 9.45 12.61
CA ALA A 17 -8.18 9.40 13.96
C ALA A 17 -7.22 10.58 14.24
N ALA A 18 -6.40 10.98 13.25
CA ALA A 18 -5.56 12.16 13.36
C ALA A 18 -6.37 13.45 13.50
N TRP A 19 -7.49 13.58 12.78
CA TRP A 19 -8.39 14.72 12.92
C TRP A 19 -8.98 14.81 14.34
N ASN A 20 -9.37 13.67 14.91
CA ASN A 20 -9.86 13.61 16.30
C ASN A 20 -8.75 13.90 17.33
N PHE A 21 -7.51 13.51 17.03
CA PHE A 21 -6.34 13.84 17.86
C PHE A 21 -6.14 15.36 17.96
N PHE A 22 -6.23 16.09 16.85
CA PHE A 22 -6.06 17.56 16.86
C PHE A 22 -7.19 18.32 17.55
N GLN A 23 -8.40 17.73 17.64
CA GLN A 23 -9.52 18.32 18.37
C GLN A 23 -9.57 17.93 19.86
N ALA A 24 -8.69 17.04 20.32
CA ALA A 24 -8.70 16.60 21.71
C ALA A 24 -8.22 17.70 22.66
N THR A 25 -9.04 18.03 23.66
CA THR A 25 -8.72 19.01 24.72
C THR A 25 -7.98 18.40 25.91
N ASP A 26 -8.12 17.09 26.12
CA ASP A 26 -7.48 16.33 27.20
C ASP A 26 -6.36 15.43 26.68
N ALA A 27 -5.27 15.34 27.45
CA ALA A 27 -4.11 14.51 27.12
C ALA A 27 -4.47 13.02 26.94
N LEU A 28 -5.42 12.50 27.71
CA LEU A 28 -5.89 11.11 27.59
C LEU A 28 -6.66 10.88 26.27
N ALA A 29 -7.49 11.84 25.86
CA ALA A 29 -8.22 11.77 24.60
C ALA A 29 -7.25 11.88 23.42
N ALA A 30 -6.24 12.76 23.51
CA ALA A 30 -5.18 12.85 22.53
C ALA A 30 -4.45 11.50 22.40
N LEU A 31 -4.05 10.85 23.49
CA LEU A 31 -3.37 9.56 23.41
C LEU A 31 -4.25 8.47 22.77
N ARG A 32 -5.55 8.44 23.10
CA ARG A 32 -6.52 7.46 22.56
C ARG A 32 -6.65 7.52 21.05
N PHE A 33 -6.58 8.70 20.46
CA PHE A 33 -6.73 8.89 19.02
C PHE A 33 -5.38 8.97 18.28
N GLY A 34 -4.34 9.49 18.93
CA GLY A 34 -3.01 9.67 18.33
C GLY A 34 -2.26 8.37 18.07
N LEU A 35 -2.25 7.44 19.05
CA LEU A 35 -1.60 6.13 18.88
C LEU A 35 -2.19 5.33 17.70
N PRO A 36 -3.51 5.09 17.63
CA PRO A 36 -4.07 4.37 16.51
C PRO A 36 -3.95 5.15 15.19
N ALA A 37 -4.04 6.48 15.20
CA ALA A 37 -3.80 7.28 13.99
C ALA A 37 -2.40 7.05 13.41
N ALA A 38 -1.37 7.13 14.25
CA ALA A 38 0.00 6.88 13.85
C ALA A 38 0.18 5.46 13.29
N VAL A 39 -0.33 4.44 13.99
CA VAL A 39 -0.25 3.05 13.52
C VAL A 39 -0.95 2.85 12.18
N LEU A 40 -2.17 3.35 12.02
CA LEU A 40 -2.94 3.20 10.78
C LEU A 40 -2.28 3.91 9.59
N LEU A 41 -1.75 5.11 9.81
CA LEU A 41 -1.03 5.87 8.77
C LEU A 41 0.29 5.21 8.39
N ILE A 42 1.07 4.75 9.38
CA ILE A 42 2.32 4.02 9.14
C ILE A 42 2.04 2.71 8.38
N MET A 43 1.04 1.93 8.80
CA MET A 43 0.68 0.68 8.13
C MET A 43 0.21 0.91 6.69
N SER A 44 -0.61 1.94 6.46
CA SER A 44 -1.00 2.35 5.10
C SER A 44 0.21 2.69 4.24
N LEU A 45 1.17 3.45 4.78
CA LEU A 45 2.39 3.83 4.05
C LEU A 45 3.26 2.61 3.75
N MET A 46 3.51 1.74 4.74
CA MET A 46 4.28 0.51 4.56
C MET A 46 3.65 -0.39 3.50
N MET A 47 2.33 -0.53 3.50
CA MET A 47 1.61 -1.30 2.50
C MET A 47 1.81 -0.75 1.09
N LYS A 48 1.75 0.59 0.94
CA LYS A 48 1.98 1.26 -0.35
C LYS A 48 3.40 1.01 -0.87
N LEU A 49 4.39 1.09 0.02
CA LEU A 49 5.79 0.85 -0.31
C LEU A 49 6.06 -0.62 -0.65
N ALA A 50 5.40 -1.57 0.02
CA ALA A 50 5.54 -2.99 -0.25
C ALA A 50 4.86 -3.43 -1.57
N MET A 51 3.76 -2.77 -1.97
CA MET A 51 3.10 -3.05 -3.25
C MET A 51 3.92 -2.59 -4.46
N TRP A 52 4.71 -1.54 -4.31
CA TRP A 52 5.51 -0.98 -5.40
C TRP A 52 6.48 -2.00 -6.06
N PRO A 53 7.38 -2.68 -5.33
CA PRO A 53 8.33 -3.62 -5.93
C PRO A 53 7.64 -4.83 -6.57
N THR A 54 6.56 -5.32 -5.96
CA THR A 54 5.83 -6.49 -6.48
C THR A 54 5.18 -6.19 -7.83
N LEU A 55 4.65 -4.99 -8.03
CA LEU A 55 4.13 -4.53 -9.33
C LEU A 55 5.23 -4.44 -10.40
N HIS A 56 6.41 -3.92 -10.05
CA HIS A 56 7.53 -3.87 -11.01
C HIS A 56 8.06 -5.26 -11.35
N ALA A 57 8.17 -6.14 -10.37
CA ALA A 57 8.59 -7.53 -10.60
C ALA A 57 7.63 -8.26 -11.55
N GLN A 58 6.31 -8.12 -11.35
CA GLN A 58 5.32 -8.72 -12.26
C GLN A 58 5.43 -8.20 -13.69
N ARG A 59 5.61 -6.88 -13.87
CA ARG A 59 5.80 -6.28 -15.19
C ARG A 59 7.07 -6.80 -15.87
N GLN A 60 8.17 -6.91 -15.12
CA GLN A 60 9.42 -7.46 -15.64
C GLN A 60 9.26 -8.92 -16.07
N LEU A 61 8.61 -9.74 -15.25
CA LEU A 61 8.33 -11.15 -15.59
C LEU A 61 7.47 -11.29 -16.85
N GLN A 62 6.45 -10.46 -17.00
CA GLN A 62 5.60 -10.47 -18.21
C GLN A 62 6.39 -10.08 -19.47
N VAL A 63 7.28 -9.10 -19.36
CA VAL A 63 8.16 -8.70 -20.48
C VAL A 63 9.12 -9.84 -20.84
N LEU A 64 9.73 -10.48 -19.85
CA LEU A 64 10.61 -11.62 -20.07
C LEU A 64 9.88 -12.80 -20.74
N ALA A 65 8.70 -13.17 -20.23
CA ALA A 65 7.89 -14.23 -20.83
C ALA A 65 7.50 -13.91 -22.28
N ARG A 66 7.25 -12.63 -22.60
CA ARG A 66 6.97 -12.20 -23.98
C ARG A 66 8.19 -12.30 -24.89
N ILE A 67 9.38 -11.97 -24.39
CA ILE A 67 10.64 -12.12 -25.14
C ILE A 67 10.92 -13.60 -25.41
N GLU A 68 10.77 -14.45 -24.40
CA GLU A 68 10.96 -15.90 -24.52
C GLU A 68 10.05 -16.49 -25.62
N LEU A 69 8.76 -16.12 -25.62
CA LEU A 69 7.82 -16.52 -26.67
C LEU A 69 8.22 -16.06 -28.08
N LEU A 70 8.77 -14.85 -28.23
CA LEU A 70 9.21 -14.34 -29.53
C LEU A 70 10.46 -15.07 -30.03
N LEU A 71 11.40 -15.40 -29.14
CA LEU A 71 12.61 -16.15 -29.48
C LEU A 71 12.26 -17.58 -29.92
N THR A 72 11.40 -18.28 -29.19
CA THR A 72 10.94 -19.62 -29.59
C THR A 72 10.20 -19.61 -30.93
N ARG A 73 9.46 -18.55 -31.24
CA ARG A 73 8.81 -18.40 -32.55
C ARG A 73 9.82 -18.19 -33.67
N LYS A 74 10.88 -17.42 -33.42
CA LYS A 74 11.96 -17.17 -34.39
C LYS A 74 12.80 -18.43 -34.67
N GLU A 75 13.02 -19.30 -33.69
CA GLU A 75 13.74 -20.57 -33.88
C GLU A 75 12.96 -21.62 -34.69
N ARG A 76 11.63 -21.48 -34.80
CA ARG A 76 10.77 -22.42 -35.55
C ARG A 76 10.56 -22.02 -37.03
N GLU A 77 11.02 -20.84 -37.44
CA GLU A 77 11.00 -20.35 -38.83
C GLU A 77 12.35 -20.57 -39.50
#